data_AF-A0A2E0FE59-F1
#
_entry.id   AF-A0A2E0FE59-F1
#
_cell.length_a   1.000
_cell.length_b   1.000
_cell.length_c   1.000
_cell.angle_alpha   90.00
_cell.angle_beta   90.00
_cell.angle_gamma   90.00
#
_symmetry.space_group_name_H-M   'P 1'
#
loop_
_entity.id
_entity.type
_entity.pdbx_description
1 polymer ?
#
loop_
_entity_poly.entity_id
_entity_poly.type
_entity_poly.pdbx_seq_one_letter_code
_entity_poly.pdbx_strand_id
1 'polypeptide(L)'
;MTVEEPETLESLVKKVQNWHRDRNLIEGSTDKDQTLKLLQELGELSDSVCKEKDIKDDIGDMLVVMINIATRNNVSLLDCLSRAWDDIKDRKGRMVDGIFVKEGDK
;
A
#
# COMPACT_ATOMS: atom_id res chain seq x y z
N MET A 1 -14.31 -32.66 6.76
CA MET A 1 -13.98 -31.29 7.24
C MET A 1 -12.81 -30.81 6.42
N THR A 2 -13.03 -29.86 5.52
CA THR A 2 -11.93 -29.18 4.83
C THR A 2 -11.29 -28.25 5.86
N VAL A 3 -10.00 -28.44 6.12
CA VAL A 3 -9.24 -27.48 6.91
C VAL A 3 -9.04 -26.28 5.98
N GLU A 4 -9.69 -25.16 6.27
CA GLU A 4 -9.39 -23.92 5.56
C GLU A 4 -7.97 -23.52 5.92
N GLU A 5 -7.11 -23.35 4.91
CA GLU A 5 -5.78 -22.80 5.13
C GLU A 5 -5.90 -21.38 5.70
N PRO A 6 -5.02 -20.98 6.63
CA PRO A 6 -5.06 -19.66 7.22
C PRO A 6 -4.91 -18.59 6.14
N GLU A 7 -5.70 -17.53 6.24
CA GLU A 7 -5.58 -16.38 5.35
C GLU A 7 -4.21 -15.71 5.51
N THR A 8 -3.56 -15.42 4.38
CA THR A 8 -2.24 -14.79 4.34
C THR A 8 -2.32 -13.48 3.58
N LEU A 9 -1.35 -12.59 3.79
CA LEU A 9 -1.27 -11.37 2.99
C LEU A 9 -1.17 -11.69 1.49
N GLU A 10 -0.43 -12.73 1.12
CA GLU A 10 -0.30 -13.17 -0.27
C GLU A 10 -1.65 -13.61 -0.85
N SER A 11 -2.44 -14.38 -0.10
CA SER A 11 -3.76 -14.82 -0.57
C SER A 11 -4.75 -13.65 -0.69
N LEU A 12 -4.69 -12.68 0.22
CA LEU A 12 -5.47 -11.44 0.13
C LEU A 12 -5.08 -10.58 -1.07
N VAL A 13 -3.78 -10.35 -1.29
CA VAL A 13 -3.29 -9.62 -2.47
C VAL A 13 -3.80 -10.29 -3.74
N LYS A 14 -3.77 -11.62 -3.82
CA LYS A 14 -4.28 -12.35 -4.98
C LYS A 14 -5.79 -12.17 -5.17
N LYS A 15 -6.59 -12.23 -4.09
CA LYS A 15 -8.04 -11.97 -4.15
C LYS A 15 -8.32 -10.55 -4.68
N VAL A 16 -7.59 -9.55 -4.20
CA VAL A 16 -7.73 -8.15 -4.65
C VAL A 16 -7.33 -8.00 -6.12
N GLN A 17 -6.24 -8.62 -6.57
CA GLN A 17 -5.84 -8.62 -7.98
C GLN A 17 -6.96 -9.17 -8.88
N ASN A 18 -7.55 -10.30 -8.49
CA ASN A 18 -8.66 -10.90 -9.24
C ASN A 18 -9.89 -9.98 -9.25
N TRP A 19 -10.24 -9.40 -8.10
CA TRP A 19 -11.35 -8.45 -7.98
C TRP A 19 -11.23 -7.27 -8.95
N HIS A 20 -10.02 -6.75 -9.16
CA HIS A 20 -9.76 -5.68 -10.13
C HIS A 20 -9.89 -6.14 -11.59
N ARG A 21 -9.42 -7.36 -11.91
CA ARG A 21 -9.58 -7.94 -13.26
C ARG A 21 -11.04 -8.17 -13.59
N ASP A 22 -11.80 -8.73 -12.66
CA ASP A 22 -13.23 -9.03 -12.81
C ASP A 22 -14.07 -7.77 -13.07
N ARG A 23 -13.58 -6.60 -12.66
CA ARG A 23 -14.24 -5.29 -12.81
C ARG A 23 -13.63 -4.41 -13.90
N ASN A 24 -12.73 -4.96 -14.72
CA ASN A 24 -12.04 -4.22 -15.77
C ASN A 24 -11.27 -2.98 -15.25
N LEU A 25 -10.76 -3.01 -14.02
CA LEU A 25 -9.98 -1.92 -13.44
C LEU A 25 -8.49 -1.98 -13.84
N ILE A 26 -8.08 -3.06 -14.51
CA ILE A 26 -6.73 -3.20 -15.08
C ILE A 26 -6.64 -2.59 -16.48
N GLU A 27 -7.57 -2.90 -17.38
CA GLU A 27 -7.55 -2.34 -18.74
C GLU A 27 -8.44 -1.08 -18.88
N GLY A 28 -9.53 -1.01 -18.11
CA GLY A 28 -10.52 0.08 -18.18
C GLY A 28 -10.22 1.31 -17.32
N SER A 29 -9.04 1.39 -16.69
CA SER A 29 -8.59 2.56 -15.93
C SER A 29 -7.23 3.02 -16.46
N THR A 30 -6.72 4.14 -15.95
CA THR A 30 -5.33 4.58 -16.19
C THR A 30 -4.54 4.65 -14.88
N ASP A 31 -3.21 4.65 -14.97
CA ASP A 31 -2.33 4.83 -13.81
C ASP A 31 -2.50 6.20 -13.18
N LYS A 32 -2.82 7.21 -14.00
CA LYS A 32 -3.18 8.55 -13.54
C LYS A 32 -4.41 8.49 -12.65
N ASP A 33 -5.48 7.83 -13.09
CA ASP A 33 -6.74 7.76 -12.33
C ASP A 33 -6.54 7.00 -11.01
N GLN A 34 -5.78 5.91 -11.03
CA GLN A 34 -5.49 5.12 -9.83
C GLN A 34 -4.56 5.87 -8.87
N THR A 35 -3.62 6.67 -9.36
CA THR A 35 -2.81 7.57 -8.53
C THR A 35 -3.67 8.65 -7.89
N LEU A 36 -4.63 9.23 -8.62
CA LEU A 36 -5.59 10.19 -8.07
C LEU A 36 -6.51 9.53 -7.02
N LYS A 37 -6.91 8.28 -7.22
CA LYS A 37 -7.67 7.51 -6.23
C LYS A 37 -6.83 7.24 -4.98
N LEU A 38 -5.56 6.90 -5.11
CA LEU A 38 -4.64 6.74 -3.98
C LEU A 38 -4.48 8.04 -3.17
N LEU A 39 -4.43 9.19 -3.85
CA LEU A 39 -4.42 10.49 -3.18
C LEU A 39 -5.71 10.74 -2.39
N GLN A 40 -6.86 10.31 -2.90
CA GLN A 40 -8.12 10.36 -2.16
C GLN A 40 -8.04 9.51 -0.89
N GLU A 41 -7.60 8.24 -0.97
CA GLU A 41 -7.52 7.36 0.20
C GLU A 41 -6.55 7.89 1.26
N LEU A 42 -5.46 8.53 0.83
CA LEU A 42 -4.55 9.23 1.76
C LEU A 42 -5.24 10.39 2.50
N GLY A 43 -6.14 11.11 1.81
CA GLY A 43 -6.95 12.16 2.43
C GLY A 43 -7.92 11.60 3.47
N GLU A 44 -8.53 10.45 3.20
CA GLU A 44 -9.42 9.74 4.14
C GLU A 44 -8.65 9.27 5.38
N LEU A 45 -7.47 8.67 5.19
CA LEU A 45 -6.56 8.34 6.29
C LEU A 45 -6.20 9.58 7.13
N SER A 46 -5.86 10.70 6.47
CA SER A 46 -5.52 11.94 7.16
C SER A 46 -6.68 12.44 8.03
N ASP A 47 -7.92 12.37 7.54
CA ASP A 47 -9.11 12.77 8.29
C ASP A 47 -9.35 11.86 9.50
N SER A 48 -9.24 10.54 9.33
CA SER A 48 -9.39 9.57 10.41
C SER A 48 -8.33 9.75 11.50
N VAL A 49 -7.07 9.99 11.13
CA VAL A 49 -5.99 10.30 12.09
C VAL A 49 -6.29 11.58 12.86
N CYS A 50 -6.66 12.67 12.18
CA CYS A 50 -6.99 13.94 12.84
C CYS A 50 -8.21 13.85 13.77
N LYS A 51 -9.09 12.87 13.55
CA LYS A 51 -10.30 12.61 14.35
C LYS A 51 -10.13 11.45 15.34
N GLU A 52 -8.93 10.88 15.46
CA GLU A 52 -8.62 9.75 16.36
C GLU A 52 -9.55 8.53 16.14
N LYS A 53 -9.86 8.22 14.88
CA LYS A 53 -10.70 7.08 14.48
C LYS A 53 -9.87 5.82 14.19
N ASP A 54 -10.54 4.67 14.06
CA ASP A 54 -9.90 3.45 13.53
C ASP A 54 -9.48 3.70 12.08
N ILE A 55 -8.22 3.37 11.77
CA ILE A 55 -7.55 3.65 10.49
C ILE A 55 -7.43 2.42 9.59
N LYS A 56 -7.92 1.25 10.03
CA LYS A 56 -7.76 -0.01 9.29
C LYS A 56 -8.40 0.04 7.91
N ASP A 57 -9.58 0.64 7.81
CA ASP A 57 -10.32 0.75 6.55
C ASP A 57 -9.53 1.63 5.57
N ASP A 58 -9.09 2.81 5.99
CA ASP A 58 -8.34 3.74 5.14
C ASP A 58 -6.98 3.17 4.67
N ILE A 59 -6.25 2.48 5.57
CA ILE A 59 -5.01 1.77 5.19
C ILE A 59 -5.31 0.63 4.22
N GLY A 60 -6.40 -0.10 4.44
CA GLY A 60 -6.87 -1.16 3.56
C GLY A 60 -7.19 -0.65 2.16
N ASP A 61 -7.90 0.46 2.06
CA ASP A 61 -8.28 1.08 0.78
C ASP A 61 -7.05 1.59 0.02
N MET A 62 -6.08 2.20 0.71
CA MET A 62 -4.79 2.50 0.09
C MET A 62 -4.09 1.25 -0.46
N LEU A 63 -4.10 0.13 0.28
CA LEU A 63 -3.52 -1.14 -0.19
C LEU A 63 -4.25 -1.68 -1.42
N VAL A 64 -5.58 -1.61 -1.46
CA VAL A 64 -6.39 -2.03 -2.63
C VAL A 64 -5.95 -1.26 -3.88
N VAL A 65 -5.80 0.07 -3.77
CA VAL A 65 -5.37 0.92 -4.90
C VAL A 65 -3.91 0.68 -5.26
N MET A 66 -3.01 0.51 -4.28
CA MET A 66 -1.60 0.19 -4.54
C MET A 66 -1.44 -1.17 -5.26
N ILE A 67 -2.24 -2.18 -4.89
CA ILE A 67 -2.28 -3.48 -5.58
C ILE A 67 -2.73 -3.30 -7.03
N ASN A 68 -3.72 -2.43 -7.29
CA ASN A 68 -4.15 -2.13 -8.64
C ASN A 68 -3.01 -1.54 -9.48
N ILE A 69 -2.36 -0.47 -9.00
CA ILE A 69 -1.25 0.20 -9.68
C ILE A 69 -0.12 -0.79 -9.97
N ALA A 70 0.28 -1.58 -8.97
CA ALA A 70 1.33 -2.59 -9.11
C ALA A 70 0.96 -3.64 -10.18
N THR A 71 -0.28 -4.11 -10.16
CA THR A 71 -0.79 -5.13 -11.10
C THR A 71 -0.84 -4.61 -12.54
N ARG A 72 -1.26 -3.35 -12.74
CA ARG A 72 -1.27 -2.68 -14.05
C ARG A 72 0.13 -2.50 -14.63
N ASN A 73 1.11 -2.26 -13.75
CA ASN A 73 2.51 -2.06 -14.12
C ASN A 73 3.35 -3.34 -14.11
N ASN A 74 2.73 -4.50 -13.94
CA ASN A 74 3.40 -5.81 -13.88
C ASN A 74 4.55 -5.85 -12.87
N VAL A 75 4.34 -5.26 -11.69
CA VAL A 75 5.26 -5.30 -10.54
C VAL A 75 4.58 -5.92 -9.33
N SER A 76 5.33 -6.62 -8.48
CA SER A 76 4.79 -7.20 -7.25
C SER A 76 5.02 -6.29 -6.04
N LEU A 77 4.09 -6.30 -5.07
CA LEU A 77 4.29 -5.59 -3.81
C LEU A 77 5.52 -6.10 -3.04
N LEU A 78 5.84 -7.39 -3.18
CA LEU A 78 7.04 -7.98 -2.59
C LEU A 78 8.29 -7.30 -3.15
N ASP A 79 8.43 -7.21 -4.48
CA ASP A 79 9.60 -6.57 -5.09
C ASP A 79 9.72 -5.10 -4.70
N CYS A 80 8.60 -4.37 -4.69
CA CYS A 80 8.55 -2.97 -4.26
C CYS A 80 9.01 -2.82 -2.80
N LEU A 81 8.49 -3.64 -1.89
CA LEU A 81 8.81 -3.58 -0.48
C LEU A 81 10.23 -4.08 -0.18
N SER A 82 10.69 -5.14 -0.85
CA SER A 82 12.06 -5.65 -0.74
C SER A 82 13.07 -4.58 -1.15
N ARG A 83 12.83 -3.87 -2.25
CA ARG A 83 13.67 -2.76 -2.68
C ARG A 83 13.70 -1.63 -1.65
N ALA A 84 12.53 -1.22 -1.15
CA ALA A 84 12.45 -0.19 -0.12
C ALA A 84 13.14 -0.62 1.19
N TRP A 85 13.01 -1.89 1.57
CA TRP A 85 13.68 -2.46 2.74
C TRP A 85 15.20 -2.39 2.61
N ASP A 86 15.74 -2.82 1.47
CA ASP A 86 17.18 -2.76 1.20
C ASP A 86 17.74 -1.33 1.31
N ASP A 87 16.95 -0.33 0.93
CA ASP A 87 17.32 1.10 1.05
C ASP A 87 17.26 1.65 2.49
N ILE A 88 16.50 1.02 3.39
CA ILE A 88 16.27 1.53 4.76
C ILE A 88 16.90 0.71 5.87
N LYS A 89 17.18 -0.58 5.66
CA LYS A 89 17.57 -1.54 6.70
C LYS A 89 18.85 -1.18 7.45
N ASP A 90 19.80 -0.54 6.76
CA ASP A 90 21.09 -0.15 7.34
C ASP A 90 21.18 1.36 7.64
N ARG A 91 20.06 2.10 7.55
CA ARG A 91 20.05 3.55 7.82
C ARG A 91 20.38 3.81 9.29
N LYS A 92 21.31 4.75 9.49
CA LYS A 92 21.65 5.32 10.79
C LYS A 92 21.08 6.72 10.88
N GLY A 93 20.62 7.12 12.07
CA GLY A 93 19.93 8.39 12.26
C GLY A 93 19.27 8.49 13.64
N ARG A 94 18.50 9.56 13.82
CA ARG A 94 17.78 9.86 15.06
C ARG A 94 16.44 10.51 14.76
N MET A 95 15.49 10.37 15.67
CA MET A 95 14.22 11.10 15.61
C MET A 95 14.42 12.54 16.10
N VAL A 96 13.90 13.51 15.35
CA VAL A 96 13.87 14.94 15.69
C VAL A 96 12.51 15.48 15.29
N ASP A 97 11.76 16.03 16.25
CA ASP A 97 10.43 16.63 16.02
C ASP A 97 9.47 15.74 15.20
N GLY A 98 9.49 14.43 15.48
CA GLY A 98 8.64 13.43 14.82
C GLY A 98 9.16 12.92 13.47
N ILE A 99 10.31 13.41 13.00
CA ILE A 99 10.91 13.04 11.71
C ILE A 99 12.21 12.26 11.95
N PHE A 100 12.43 11.19 11.17
CA PHE A 100 13.70 10.49 11.16
C PHE A 100 14.74 11.27 10.34
N VAL A 101 15.80 11.76 11.00
CA VAL A 101 16.92 12.46 10.38
C VAL A 101 18.11 11.51 10.25
N LYS A 102 18.63 11.34 9.03
CA LYS A 102 19.76 10.43 8.75
C LYS A 102 21.06 11.00 9.31
N GLU A 103 21.99 10.13 9.68
CA GLU A 103 23.36 10.55 9.99
C GLU A 103 24.02 11.17 8.75
N GLY A 104 24.68 12.32 8.93
CA GLY A 104 25.35 13.04 7.84
C GLY A 104 24.50 14.09 7.14
N ASP A 105 23.17 14.02 7.27
CA ASP A 105 22.28 15.12 6.89
C ASP A 105 22.37 16.19 8.00
N LYS A 106 23.01 17.33 7.69
CA LYS A 106 23.02 18.55 8.51
C LYS A 106 22.18 19.62 7.85
#